data_AF-A0A6J8AK39-F1
#
_entry.id   AF-A0A6J8AK39-F1
#
_cell.length_a   1.000
_cell.length_b   1.000
_cell.length_c   1.000
_cell.angle_alpha   90.00
_cell.angle_beta   90.00
_cell.angle_gamma   90.00
#
_symmetry.space_group_name_H-M   'P 1'
#
loop_
_entity.id
_entity.type
_entity.pdbx_description
1 polymer ?
#
loop_
_entity_poly.entity_id
_entity_poly.type
_entity_poly.pdbx_seq_one_letter_code
_entity_poly.pdbx_strand_id
1 'polypeptide(L)'
;MCKIVSEQVKLDLVRSGFVPKAEKSLWLGTFIDTENGFYKIPDNRINKMIHSIDGIISCLTWRKSVYVKKVASVVGQIISTYLVIGNLVYLMTKHLTIDVNTSASWYSYIKHSESSIEQLQFWKLYISEVNVKHFSVDESCHSIIYSDASDTGFGGYIVETPQNIAHGMWVESERSNSSTWKELSAAYESEINFLPPALHTNVDVLMDLLCESKADSTVKTYHAGFIRWKKWAVHS
;
A
#
# COMPACT_ATOMS: atom_id res chain seq x y z
N MET A 1 18.22 2.64 27.82
CA MET A 1 18.14 1.15 27.84
C MET A 1 18.62 0.53 26.52
N CYS A 2 18.12 0.96 25.35
CA CYS A 2 18.52 0.40 24.03
C CYS A 2 20.02 0.52 23.68
N LYS A 3 20.68 1.66 23.98
CA LYS A 3 22.11 1.86 23.69
C LYS A 3 23.02 0.88 24.45
N ILE A 4 22.73 0.64 25.73
CA ILE A 4 23.49 -0.28 26.59
C ILE A 4 23.41 -1.72 26.08
N VAL A 5 22.20 -2.18 25.70
CA VAL A 5 22.01 -3.54 25.14
C VAL A 5 22.70 -3.67 23.78
N SER A 6 22.63 -2.63 22.93
CA SER A 6 23.30 -2.61 21.62
C SER A 6 24.82 -2.70 21.77
N GLU A 7 25.41 -1.98 22.72
CA GLU A 7 26.84 -2.05 23.03
C GLU A 7 27.24 -3.42 23.55
N GLN A 8 26.45 -4.03 24.43
CA GLN A 8 26.70 -5.38 24.93
C GLN A 8 26.72 -6.41 23.79
N VAL A 9 25.74 -6.36 22.89
CA VAL A 9 25.69 -7.25 21.71
C VAL A 9 26.88 -7.02 20.77
N LYS A 10 27.31 -5.77 20.57
CA LYS A 10 28.51 -5.46 19.77
C LYS A 10 29.77 -6.05 20.42
N LEU A 11 29.90 -5.94 21.75
CA LEU A 11 31.02 -6.52 22.49
C LEU A 11 31.03 -8.05 22.40
N ASP A 12 29.88 -8.70 22.50
CA ASP A 12 29.78 -10.16 22.40
C ASP A 12 30.12 -10.67 20.99
N LEU A 13 29.74 -9.92 19.95
CA LEU A 13 30.15 -10.19 18.57
C LEU A 13 31.67 -10.09 18.40
N VAL A 14 32.30 -9.04 18.95
CA VAL A 14 33.76 -8.86 18.93
C VAL A 14 34.46 -10.00 19.68
N ARG A 15 33.96 -10.36 20.86
CA ARG A 15 34.48 -11.50 21.66
C ARG A 15 34.38 -12.83 20.92
N SER A 16 33.39 -12.96 20.05
CA SER A 16 33.19 -14.14 19.18
C SER A 16 34.01 -14.08 17.89
N GLY A 17 34.88 -13.08 17.71
CA GLY A 17 35.75 -12.93 16.54
C GLY A 17 35.10 -12.21 15.34
N PHE A 18 33.89 -11.65 15.49
CA PHE A 18 33.23 -10.90 14.42
C PHE A 18 33.59 -9.41 14.49
N VAL A 19 33.64 -8.75 13.33
CA VAL A 19 33.79 -7.29 13.22
C VAL A 19 32.41 -6.67 13.00
N PRO A 20 31.77 -6.10 14.05
CA PRO A 20 30.46 -5.48 13.88
C PRO A 20 30.60 -4.20 13.04
N LYS A 21 29.69 -4.04 12.07
CA LYS A 21 29.55 -2.77 11.35
C LYS A 21 29.13 -1.67 12.34
N ALA A 22 29.84 -0.53 12.30
CA ALA A 22 29.62 0.59 13.23
C ALA A 22 28.16 1.08 13.20
N GLU A 23 27.60 1.18 11.99
CA GLU A 23 26.21 1.56 11.72
C GLU A 23 25.45 0.38 11.10
N LYS A 24 24.64 -0.29 11.93
CA LYS A 24 23.59 -1.23 11.49
C LYS A 24 22.27 -0.46 11.36
N SER A 25 22.20 0.44 10.40
CA SER A 25 20.97 1.21 10.15
C SER A 25 20.12 0.63 9.02
N LEU A 26 20.66 -0.30 8.22
CA LEU A 26 19.97 -0.91 7.08
C LEU A 26 19.57 -2.35 7.38
N TRP A 27 18.26 -2.61 7.42
CA TRP A 27 17.68 -3.95 7.53
C TRP A 27 16.81 -4.22 6.30
N LEU A 28 17.10 -5.29 5.57
CA LEU A 28 16.42 -5.64 4.30
C LEU A 28 16.31 -4.49 3.29
N GLY A 29 17.29 -3.58 3.28
CA GLY A 29 17.30 -2.41 2.39
C GLY A 29 16.41 -1.25 2.84
N THR A 30 15.96 -1.25 4.09
CA THR A 30 15.21 -0.17 4.75
C THR A 30 16.05 0.41 5.88
N PHE A 31 16.06 1.73 6.02
CA PHE A 31 16.68 2.44 7.13
C PHE A 31 15.78 2.36 8.37
N ILE A 32 16.34 1.97 9.50
CA ILE A 32 15.64 1.86 10.78
C ILE A 32 16.32 2.80 11.78
N ASP A 33 15.59 3.82 12.21
CA ASP A 33 16.00 4.71 13.28
C ASP A 33 15.26 4.33 14.56
N THR A 34 15.94 3.63 15.46
CA THR A 34 15.38 3.26 16.75
C THR A 34 15.49 4.35 17.81
N GLU A 35 16.27 5.40 17.55
CA GLU A 35 16.42 6.54 18.47
C GLU A 35 15.25 7.52 18.31
N ASN A 36 14.90 7.82 17.06
CA ASN A 36 13.76 8.68 16.70
C ASN A 36 12.48 7.89 16.39
N GLY A 37 12.57 6.56 16.32
CA GLY A 37 11.43 5.67 16.14
C GLY A 37 10.79 5.77 14.76
N PHE A 38 11.53 5.52 13.68
CA PHE A 38 10.96 5.47 12.34
C PHE A 38 11.67 4.51 11.37
N TYR A 39 10.94 4.13 10.31
CA TYR A 39 11.44 3.44 9.12
C TYR A 39 11.51 4.43 7.95
N LYS A 40 12.55 4.30 7.12
CA LYS A 40 12.72 5.11 5.90
C LYS A 40 13.31 4.28 4.77
N ILE A 41 12.86 4.50 3.53
CA ILE A 41 13.48 3.94 2.33
C ILE A 41 14.74 4.77 2.02
N PRO A 42 15.90 4.14 1.79
CA PRO A 42 17.11 4.85 1.41
C PRO A 42 16.96 5.67 0.12
N ASP A 43 17.49 6.88 0.11
CA ASP A 43 17.32 7.82 -1.02
C ASP A 43 17.89 7.25 -2.33
N ASN A 44 18.97 6.48 -2.29
CA ASN A 44 19.52 5.81 -3.47
C ASN A 44 18.54 4.79 -4.09
N ARG A 45 17.71 4.14 -3.26
CA ARG A 45 16.69 3.19 -3.70
C ARG A 45 15.49 3.92 -4.30
N ILE A 46 15.08 5.03 -3.71
CA ILE A 46 14.05 5.92 -4.29
C ILE A 46 14.51 6.47 -5.64
N ASN A 47 15.71 7.03 -5.71
CA ASN A 47 16.26 7.58 -6.94
C ASN A 47 16.32 6.53 -8.06
N LYS A 48 16.76 5.31 -7.75
CA LYS A 48 16.75 4.20 -8.72
C LYS A 48 15.33 3.85 -9.20
N MET A 49 14.35 3.89 -8.32
CA MET A 49 12.95 3.61 -8.64
C MET A 49 12.36 4.69 -9.55
N ILE A 50 12.54 5.96 -9.19
CA ILE A 50 12.15 7.12 -10.00
C ILE A 50 12.79 7.04 -11.39
N HIS A 51 14.09 6.75 -11.47
CA HIS A 51 14.79 6.61 -12.75
C HIS A 51 14.22 5.45 -13.60
N SER A 52 13.82 4.35 -12.96
CA SER A 52 13.20 3.21 -13.65
C SER A 52 11.80 3.57 -14.17
N ILE A 53 11.02 4.31 -13.38
CA ILE A 53 9.70 4.83 -13.76
C ILE A 53 9.83 5.81 -14.93
N ASP A 54 10.76 6.77 -14.86
CA ASP A 54 11.02 7.73 -15.93
C ASP A 54 11.41 7.06 -17.23
N GLY A 55 12.23 6.01 -17.16
CA GLY A 55 12.59 5.20 -18.32
C GLY A 55 11.38 4.52 -18.97
N ILE A 56 10.40 4.07 -18.17
CA ILE A 56 9.16 3.48 -18.67
C ILE A 56 8.26 4.54 -19.31
N ILE A 57 7.99 5.64 -18.59
CA ILE A 57 7.15 6.73 -19.08
C ILE A 57 7.71 7.27 -20.41
N SER A 58 9.02 7.50 -20.48
CA SER A 58 9.67 7.95 -21.72
C SER A 58 9.48 6.95 -22.87
N CYS A 59 9.61 5.64 -22.62
CA CYS A 59 9.37 4.62 -23.66
C CYS A 59 7.91 4.63 -24.14
N LEU A 60 6.96 4.83 -23.23
CA LEU A 60 5.53 4.91 -23.55
C LEU A 60 5.22 6.17 -24.37
N THR A 61 5.81 7.32 -24.05
CA THR A 61 5.64 8.56 -24.83
C THR A 61 6.21 8.46 -26.24
N TRP A 62 7.44 7.94 -26.38
CA TRP A 62 8.17 7.95 -27.66
C TRP A 62 7.91 6.74 -28.56
N ARG A 63 7.84 5.53 -27.99
CA ARG A 63 7.75 4.27 -28.73
C ARG A 63 6.41 3.56 -28.54
N LYS A 64 5.53 4.11 -27.68
CA LYS A 64 4.22 3.53 -27.29
C LYS A 64 4.29 2.08 -26.81
N SER A 65 5.47 1.63 -26.39
CA SER A 65 5.72 0.23 -26.07
C SER A 65 6.86 0.08 -25.08
N VAL A 66 6.67 -0.82 -24.12
CA VAL A 66 7.67 -1.19 -23.13
C VAL A 66 7.52 -2.68 -22.80
N TYR A 67 8.64 -3.37 -22.59
CA TYR A 67 8.60 -4.77 -22.21
C TYR A 67 7.97 -4.95 -20.82
N VAL A 68 7.13 -5.96 -20.68
CA VAL A 68 6.46 -6.33 -19.43
C VAL A 68 7.48 -6.53 -18.30
N LYS A 69 8.63 -7.15 -18.59
CA LYS A 69 9.73 -7.31 -17.62
C LYS A 69 10.16 -5.99 -16.95
N LYS A 70 10.17 -4.87 -17.69
CA LYS A 70 10.55 -3.56 -17.12
C LYS A 70 9.49 -3.06 -16.14
N VAL A 71 8.21 -3.19 -16.49
CA VAL A 71 7.10 -2.81 -15.61
C VAL A 71 7.06 -3.69 -14.38
N ALA A 72 7.17 -5.02 -14.54
CA ALA A 72 7.23 -5.96 -13.43
C ALA A 72 8.38 -5.65 -12.45
N SER A 73 9.54 -5.24 -12.97
CA SER A 73 10.66 -4.80 -12.14
C SER A 73 10.30 -3.56 -11.30
N VAL A 74 9.60 -2.58 -11.86
CA VAL A 74 9.18 -1.37 -11.12
C VAL A 74 8.11 -1.70 -10.08
N VAL A 75 7.11 -2.52 -10.43
CA VAL A 75 6.11 -3.03 -9.48
C VAL A 75 6.77 -3.73 -8.30
N GLY A 76 7.75 -4.62 -8.56
CA GLY A 76 8.50 -5.29 -7.51
C GLY A 76 9.32 -4.32 -6.63
N GLN A 77 9.92 -3.29 -7.24
CA GLN A 77 10.63 -2.25 -6.49
C GLN A 77 9.69 -1.49 -5.55
N ILE A 78 8.48 -1.13 -6.01
CA ILE A 78 7.48 -0.43 -5.19
C ILE A 78 6.92 -1.36 -4.10
N ILE A 79 6.49 -2.58 -4.42
CA ILE A 79 5.95 -3.52 -3.42
C ILE A 79 7.00 -3.84 -2.35
N SER A 80 8.27 -3.90 -2.71
CA SER A 80 9.36 -4.13 -1.74
C SER A 80 9.55 -3.01 -0.71
N THR A 81 8.86 -1.87 -0.84
CA THR A 81 8.83 -0.78 0.16
C THR A 81 7.61 -0.82 1.09
N TYR A 82 6.82 -1.90 1.03
CA TYR A 82 5.65 -2.14 1.88
C TYR A 82 5.89 -1.87 3.36
N LEU A 83 7.07 -2.22 3.90
CA LEU A 83 7.39 -2.01 5.32
C LEU A 83 7.24 -0.54 5.74
N VAL A 84 7.59 0.39 4.84
CA VAL A 84 7.53 1.84 5.08
C VAL A 84 6.18 2.39 4.64
N ILE A 85 5.76 2.10 3.40
CA ILE A 85 4.59 2.76 2.79
C ILE A 85 3.26 2.08 3.14
N GLY A 86 3.27 0.82 3.56
CA GLY A 86 2.06 0.06 3.88
C GLY A 86 1.23 -0.32 2.65
N ASN A 87 -0.08 -0.46 2.83
CA ASN A 87 -0.99 -1.02 1.83
C ASN A 87 -1.11 -0.18 0.55
N LEU A 88 -0.75 1.10 0.61
CA LEU A 88 -0.73 1.99 -0.54
C LEU A 88 0.13 1.44 -1.69
N VAL A 89 1.18 0.67 -1.39
CA VAL A 89 2.01 0.02 -2.42
C VAL A 89 1.21 -0.92 -3.31
N TYR A 90 0.25 -1.67 -2.76
CA TYR A 90 -0.56 -2.62 -3.52
C TYR A 90 -1.69 -1.89 -4.26
N LEU A 91 -2.33 -0.94 -3.59
CA LEU A 91 -3.42 -0.17 -4.15
C LEU A 91 -2.96 0.64 -5.37
N MET A 92 -1.88 1.40 -5.22
CA MET A 92 -1.34 2.26 -6.29
C MET A 92 -0.42 1.51 -7.27
N THR A 93 -0.34 0.18 -7.20
CA THR A 93 0.26 -0.65 -8.26
C THR A 93 -0.70 -1.69 -8.86
N LYS A 94 -1.99 -1.63 -8.48
CA LYS A 94 -3.00 -2.61 -8.89
C LYS A 94 -3.11 -2.77 -10.41
N HIS A 95 -3.27 -1.68 -11.15
CA HIS A 95 -3.41 -1.72 -12.60
C HIS A 95 -2.12 -2.20 -13.28
N LEU A 96 -0.97 -1.73 -12.80
CA LEU A 96 0.33 -2.21 -13.28
C LEU A 96 0.50 -3.72 -13.06
N THR A 97 0.03 -4.22 -11.92
CA THR A 97 0.07 -5.65 -11.58
C THR A 97 -0.88 -6.46 -12.47
N ILE A 98 -2.08 -5.93 -12.75
CA ILE A 98 -3.03 -6.54 -13.69
C ILE A 98 -2.41 -6.63 -15.09
N ASP A 99 -1.82 -5.55 -15.59
CA ASP A 99 -1.19 -5.52 -16.91
C ASP A 99 -0.02 -6.52 -17.00
N VAL A 100 0.78 -6.65 -15.94
CA VAL A 100 1.86 -7.64 -15.87
C VAL A 100 1.33 -9.07 -15.85
N ASN A 101 0.29 -9.34 -15.06
CA ASN A 101 -0.26 -10.70 -14.88
C ASN A 101 -1.08 -11.18 -16.09
N THR A 102 -1.70 -10.26 -16.83
CA THR A 102 -2.48 -10.59 -18.04
C THR A 102 -1.62 -10.69 -19.29
N SER A 103 -0.33 -10.38 -19.18
CA SER A 103 0.60 -10.41 -20.31
C SER A 103 1.00 -11.84 -20.70
N ALA A 104 1.16 -12.06 -22.01
CA ALA A 104 1.51 -13.38 -22.56
C ALA A 104 2.93 -13.84 -22.19
N SER A 105 3.89 -12.91 -22.06
CA SER A 105 5.25 -13.24 -21.62
C SER A 105 5.97 -12.03 -21.04
N TRP A 106 7.11 -12.27 -20.40
CA TRP A 106 7.97 -11.19 -19.88
C TRP A 106 8.60 -10.33 -20.99
N TYR A 107 8.70 -10.89 -22.19
CA TYR A 107 9.30 -10.27 -23.37
C TYR A 107 8.23 -9.73 -24.34
N SER A 108 6.94 -9.82 -24.01
CA SER A 108 5.92 -9.10 -24.75
C SER A 108 5.90 -7.62 -24.35
N TYR A 109 5.27 -6.80 -25.20
CA TYR A 109 5.00 -5.41 -24.88
C TYR A 109 3.74 -5.32 -24.02
N ILE A 110 3.76 -4.40 -23.05
CA ILE A 110 2.60 -4.12 -22.21
C ILE A 110 1.54 -3.36 -23.02
N LYS A 111 0.29 -3.80 -22.92
CA LYS A 111 -0.87 -2.98 -23.28
C LYS A 111 -1.15 -2.10 -22.06
N HIS A 112 -0.69 -0.85 -22.10
CA HIS A 112 -0.84 0.06 -20.97
C HIS A 112 -2.24 0.69 -21.01
N SER A 113 -2.94 0.65 -19.88
CA SER A 113 -4.13 1.46 -19.65
C SER A 113 -3.73 2.89 -19.25
N GLU A 114 -4.66 3.85 -19.35
CA GLU A 114 -4.49 5.20 -18.81
C GLU A 114 -4.22 5.16 -17.30
N SER A 115 -4.96 4.32 -16.56
CA SER A 115 -4.75 4.09 -15.13
C SER A 115 -3.36 3.56 -14.77
N SER A 116 -2.74 2.75 -15.64
CA SER A 116 -1.35 2.30 -15.44
C SER A 116 -0.34 3.45 -15.59
N ILE A 117 -0.60 4.40 -16.50
CA ILE A 117 0.24 5.60 -16.64
C ILE A 117 0.05 6.52 -15.42
N GLU A 118 -1.18 6.73 -14.96
CA GLU A 118 -1.49 7.50 -13.75
C GLU A 118 -0.79 6.91 -12.53
N GLN A 119 -0.81 5.59 -12.34
CA GLN A 119 -0.11 4.91 -11.24
C GLN A 119 1.42 5.13 -11.31
N LEU A 120 2.02 5.08 -12.51
CA LEU A 120 3.45 5.40 -12.68
C LEU A 120 3.76 6.86 -12.33
N GLN A 121 2.90 7.80 -12.76
CA GLN A 121 3.06 9.21 -12.44
C GLN A 121 2.90 9.48 -10.94
N PHE A 122 1.92 8.84 -10.29
CA PHE A 122 1.73 8.91 -8.86
C PHE A 122 3.01 8.53 -8.11
N TRP A 123 3.59 7.37 -8.40
CA TRP A 123 4.81 6.94 -7.72
C TRP A 123 6.01 7.83 -8.02
N LYS A 124 6.10 8.39 -9.22
CA LYS A 124 7.15 9.37 -9.53
C LYS A 124 7.05 10.62 -8.65
N LEU A 125 5.83 11.10 -8.41
CA LEU A 125 5.59 12.35 -7.68
C LEU A 125 5.68 12.14 -6.17
N TYR A 126 5.02 11.11 -5.64
CA TYR A 126 4.73 11.02 -4.20
C TYR A 126 5.64 10.07 -3.41
N ILE A 127 6.45 9.20 -4.06
CA ILE A 127 7.29 8.20 -3.35
C ILE A 127 8.21 8.83 -2.29
N SER A 128 8.72 10.05 -2.56
CA SER A 128 9.61 10.76 -1.64
C SER A 128 8.85 11.37 -0.46
N GLU A 129 7.59 11.76 -0.67
CA GLU A 129 6.73 12.38 0.34
C GLU A 129 6.23 11.35 1.35
N VAL A 130 5.88 10.14 0.88
CA VAL A 130 5.42 9.03 1.73
C VAL A 130 6.57 8.21 2.36
N ASN A 131 7.80 8.71 2.31
CA ASN A 131 9.03 7.97 2.68
C ASN A 131 9.40 8.04 4.18
N VAL A 132 8.42 8.03 5.08
CA VAL A 132 8.67 7.91 6.52
C VAL A 132 7.51 7.15 7.14
N LYS A 133 7.83 6.19 8.01
CA LYS A 133 6.85 5.54 8.88
C LYS A 133 7.32 5.57 10.31
N HIS A 134 6.59 6.21 11.20
CA HIS A 134 6.92 6.23 12.61
C HIS A 134 6.58 4.90 13.29
N PHE A 135 7.34 4.53 14.30
CA PHE A 135 7.00 3.45 15.22
C PHE A 135 5.85 4.00 16.04
N SER A 136 4.62 3.65 15.70
CA SER A 136 3.40 4.23 16.26
C SER A 136 3.52 4.47 17.77
N VAL A 137 3.36 5.73 18.19
CA VAL A 137 3.12 6.12 19.57
C VAL A 137 1.69 6.70 19.60
N ASP A 138 0.72 5.80 19.79
CA ASP A 138 -0.75 6.02 19.86
C ASP A 138 -1.44 6.58 18.57
N GLU A 139 -2.70 6.29 18.23
CA GLU A 139 -3.87 5.91 19.02
C GLU A 139 -4.45 4.53 18.62
N SER A 140 -5.14 3.87 19.56
CA SER A 140 -5.87 2.63 19.32
C SER A 140 -6.76 2.75 18.07
N CYS A 141 -6.59 1.85 17.10
CA CYS A 141 -7.51 1.72 15.98
C CYS A 141 -8.96 1.62 16.51
N HIS A 142 -9.74 2.67 16.27
CA HIS A 142 -11.09 2.81 16.81
C HIS A 142 -12.10 1.87 16.12
N SER A 143 -11.89 1.56 14.84
CA SER A 143 -12.75 0.65 14.07
C SER A 143 -12.04 0.02 12.86
N ILE A 144 -12.51 -1.14 12.41
CA ILE A 144 -12.05 -1.85 11.20
C ILE A 144 -13.13 -1.79 10.15
N ILE A 145 -12.81 -1.23 8.98
CA ILE A 145 -13.71 -1.12 7.84
C ILE A 145 -13.25 -2.07 6.73
N TYR A 146 -14.18 -2.87 6.21
CA TYR A 146 -14.03 -3.61 4.98
C TYR A 146 -14.91 -2.94 3.92
N SER A 147 -14.33 -2.55 2.80
CA SER A 147 -15.09 -2.04 1.66
C SER A 147 -14.71 -2.77 0.38
N ASP A 148 -15.65 -2.79 -0.56
CA ASP A 148 -15.46 -3.24 -1.91
C ASP A 148 -16.12 -2.27 -2.88
N ALA A 149 -15.51 -2.08 -4.04
CA ALA A 149 -15.96 -1.15 -5.05
C ALA A 149 -16.05 -1.85 -6.41
N SER A 150 -17.17 -1.62 -7.10
CA SER A 150 -17.44 -2.09 -8.45
C SER A 150 -17.54 -0.91 -9.42
N ASP A 151 -17.73 -1.20 -10.71
CA ASP A 151 -17.99 -0.17 -11.73
C ASP A 151 -19.37 0.50 -11.60
N THR A 152 -20.24 -0.02 -10.76
CA THR A 152 -21.61 0.47 -10.58
C THR A 152 -21.88 1.06 -9.21
N GLY A 153 -21.13 0.66 -8.19
CA GLY A 153 -21.35 1.11 -6.83
C GLY A 153 -20.34 0.54 -5.84
N PHE A 154 -20.57 0.80 -4.56
CA PHE A 154 -19.73 0.35 -3.46
C PHE A 154 -20.55 -0.32 -2.36
N GLY A 155 -19.84 -1.10 -1.55
CA GLY A 155 -20.34 -1.61 -0.28
C GLY A 155 -19.23 -1.60 0.77
N GLY A 156 -19.60 -1.46 2.03
CA GLY A 156 -18.67 -1.65 3.14
C GLY A 156 -19.35 -1.93 4.46
N TYR A 157 -18.54 -2.46 5.37
CA TYR A 157 -18.95 -3.08 6.61
C TYR A 157 -17.90 -2.78 7.68
N ILE A 158 -18.36 -2.40 8.87
CA ILE A 158 -17.51 -2.15 10.03
C ILE A 158 -17.62 -3.33 11.01
N VAL A 159 -16.47 -3.85 11.45
CA VAL A 159 -16.41 -5.03 12.34
C VAL A 159 -17.10 -4.78 13.68
N GLU A 160 -16.95 -3.59 14.21
CA GLU A 160 -17.46 -3.16 15.50
C GLU A 160 -18.98 -2.94 15.46
N THR A 161 -19.57 -2.70 14.29
CA THR A 161 -21.02 -2.51 14.11
C THR A 161 -21.58 -3.41 12.99
N PRO A 162 -21.67 -4.73 13.20
CA PRO A 162 -21.91 -5.68 12.11
C PRO A 162 -23.27 -5.56 11.38
N GLN A 163 -24.20 -4.84 12.00
CA GLN A 163 -25.57 -4.64 11.50
C GLN A 163 -25.68 -3.43 10.57
N ASN A 164 -24.66 -2.56 10.56
CA ASN A 164 -24.61 -1.39 9.71
C ASN A 164 -23.76 -1.73 8.48
N ILE A 165 -24.34 -1.54 7.30
CA ILE A 165 -23.69 -1.77 6.00
C ILE A 165 -23.82 -0.45 5.24
N ALA A 166 -22.72 0.13 4.81
CA ALA A 166 -22.77 1.22 3.83
C ALA A 166 -22.84 0.61 2.44
N HIS A 167 -23.72 1.16 1.60
CA HIS A 167 -23.73 0.83 0.19
C HIS A 167 -24.29 2.01 -0.60
N GLY A 168 -23.83 2.15 -1.83
CA GLY A 168 -24.28 3.22 -2.72
C GLY A 168 -23.99 2.90 -4.18
N MET A 169 -24.66 3.63 -5.05
CA MET A 169 -24.43 3.57 -6.49
C MET A 169 -23.61 4.79 -6.90
N TRP A 170 -22.63 4.59 -7.76
CA TRP A 170 -21.84 5.68 -8.33
C TRP A 170 -22.68 6.47 -9.32
N VAL A 171 -22.56 7.80 -9.30
CA VAL A 171 -23.12 8.62 -10.38
C VAL A 171 -22.25 8.53 -11.64
N GLU A 172 -22.77 8.89 -12.81
CA GLU A 172 -22.09 8.66 -14.10
C GLU A 172 -20.69 9.30 -14.17
N SER A 173 -20.49 10.46 -13.56
CA SER A 173 -19.18 11.10 -13.44
C SER A 173 -18.20 10.29 -12.58
N GLU A 174 -18.68 9.64 -11.53
CA GLU A 174 -17.85 8.84 -10.61
C GLU A 174 -17.53 7.44 -11.17
N ARG A 175 -18.46 6.86 -11.93
CA ARG A 175 -18.26 5.57 -12.61
C ARG A 175 -17.08 5.61 -13.59
N SER A 176 -16.86 6.79 -14.16
CA SER A 176 -15.79 7.08 -15.11
C SER A 176 -14.42 7.22 -14.45
N ASN A 177 -14.35 7.30 -13.12
CA ASN A 177 -13.07 7.36 -12.39
C ASN A 177 -12.36 5.99 -12.36
N SER A 178 -11.06 6.04 -12.07
CA SER A 178 -10.21 4.85 -11.96
C SER A 178 -10.69 3.89 -10.87
N SER A 179 -10.38 2.58 -11.00
CA SER A 179 -10.75 1.60 -9.97
C SER A 179 -10.15 1.95 -8.60
N THR A 180 -8.94 2.50 -8.59
CA THR A 180 -8.25 2.89 -7.35
C THR A 180 -8.97 4.03 -6.65
N TRP A 181 -9.44 5.03 -7.40
CA TRP A 181 -10.28 6.09 -6.86
C TRP A 181 -11.57 5.50 -6.27
N LYS A 182 -12.24 4.60 -6.99
CA LYS A 182 -13.47 3.94 -6.52
C LYS A 182 -13.25 3.13 -5.23
N GLU A 183 -12.12 2.43 -5.10
CA GLU A 183 -11.77 1.67 -3.89
C GLU A 183 -11.53 2.58 -2.67
N LEU A 184 -10.83 3.70 -2.86
CA LEU A 184 -10.62 4.70 -1.80
C LEU A 184 -11.93 5.38 -1.40
N SER A 185 -12.72 5.82 -2.38
CA SER A 185 -14.03 6.41 -2.16
C SER A 185 -14.96 5.44 -1.43
N ALA A 186 -14.94 4.15 -1.76
CA ALA A 186 -15.75 3.16 -1.07
C ALA A 186 -15.37 2.99 0.41
N ALA A 187 -14.06 3.00 0.74
CA ALA A 187 -13.62 2.97 2.13
C ALA A 187 -14.07 4.22 2.90
N TYR A 188 -13.94 5.37 2.27
CA TYR A 188 -14.34 6.66 2.81
C TYR A 188 -15.84 6.78 3.06
N GLU A 189 -16.66 6.47 2.06
CA GLU A 189 -18.12 6.50 2.17
C GLU A 189 -18.62 5.49 3.22
N SER A 190 -17.92 4.36 3.34
CA SER A 190 -18.20 3.38 4.39
C SER A 190 -17.74 3.82 5.77
N GLU A 191 -16.93 4.85 5.90
CA GLU A 191 -16.60 5.46 7.18
C GLU A 191 -17.60 6.56 7.54
N ILE A 192 -17.85 7.50 6.61
CA ILE A 192 -18.79 8.61 6.81
C ILE A 192 -20.18 8.13 7.21
N ASN A 193 -20.73 7.14 6.49
CA ASN A 193 -22.08 6.63 6.77
C ASN A 193 -22.23 6.02 8.17
N PHE A 194 -21.11 5.73 8.83
CA PHE A 194 -21.08 5.15 10.18
C PHE A 194 -20.64 6.14 11.25
N LEU A 195 -20.07 7.28 10.87
CA LEU A 195 -19.78 8.36 11.80
C LEU A 195 -21.10 9.01 12.27
N PRO A 196 -21.22 9.35 13.56
CA PRO A 196 -22.28 10.23 14.05
C PRO A 196 -22.33 11.52 13.21
N PRO A 197 -23.53 12.07 12.89
CA PRO A 197 -23.67 13.28 12.08
C PRO A 197 -22.86 14.48 12.57
N ALA A 198 -22.56 14.54 13.88
CA ALA A 198 -21.74 15.57 14.50
C ALA A 198 -20.24 15.51 14.14
N LEU A 199 -19.76 14.39 13.59
CA LEU A 199 -18.35 14.17 13.24
C LEU A 199 -18.10 14.25 11.72
N HIS A 200 -19.14 14.38 10.90
CA HIS A 200 -19.04 14.52 9.44
C HIS A 200 -18.23 15.74 9.00
N THR A 201 -18.08 16.75 9.86
CA THR A 201 -17.28 17.97 9.59
C THR A 201 -15.77 17.80 9.81
N ASN A 202 -15.31 16.71 10.42
CA ASN A 202 -13.88 16.44 10.69
C ASN A 202 -13.28 15.37 9.78
N VAL A 203 -14.01 14.99 8.74
CA VAL A 203 -13.73 13.82 7.92
C VAL A 203 -12.42 13.95 7.12
N ASP A 204 -12.01 15.17 6.77
CA ASP A 204 -10.72 15.42 6.10
C ASP A 204 -9.51 14.97 6.95
N VAL A 205 -9.65 14.92 8.28
CA VAL A 205 -8.60 14.48 9.21
C VAL A 205 -8.53 12.95 9.30
N LEU A 206 -9.60 12.23 8.96
CA LEU A 206 -9.67 10.76 9.02
C LEU A 206 -9.00 10.08 7.83
N MET A 207 -8.89 10.78 6.69
CA MET A 207 -8.16 10.29 5.51
C MET A 207 -6.70 9.96 5.79
N ASP A 208 -6.05 10.74 6.65
CA ASP A 208 -4.66 10.50 7.07
C ASP A 208 -4.52 9.23 7.93
N LEU A 209 -5.58 8.83 8.64
CA LEU A 209 -5.61 7.66 9.52
C LEU A 209 -5.89 6.34 8.76
N LEU A 210 -6.68 6.39 7.68
CA LEU A 210 -7.00 5.22 6.85
C LEU A 210 -5.76 4.58 6.20
N CYS A 211 -4.71 5.35 5.98
CA CYS A 211 -3.47 4.87 5.34
C CYS A 211 -2.60 3.99 6.26
N GLU A 212 -2.88 3.91 7.56
CA GLU A 212 -1.99 3.29 8.54
C GLU A 212 -2.55 2.05 9.27
N SER A 213 -3.40 1.23 8.65
CA SER A 213 -3.94 0.06 9.37
C SER A 213 -3.81 -1.30 8.65
N LYS A 214 -2.85 -2.12 9.13
CA LYS A 214 -3.06 -3.40 9.87
C LYS A 214 -2.11 -4.55 9.53
N ALA A 215 -1.93 -5.39 10.55
CA ALA A 215 -1.01 -6.52 10.65
C ALA A 215 -1.49 -7.82 9.96
N ASP A 216 -0.52 -8.57 9.44
CA ASP A 216 -0.63 -9.75 8.57
C ASP A 216 -1.44 -10.95 9.14
N SER A 217 -1.47 -11.13 10.47
CA SER A 217 -2.17 -12.26 11.11
C SER A 217 -3.70 -12.14 10.99
N THR A 218 -4.18 -10.91 10.93
CA THR A 218 -5.58 -10.56 10.82
C THR A 218 -6.10 -10.89 9.42
N VAL A 219 -5.36 -10.50 8.37
CA VAL A 219 -5.72 -10.74 6.95
C VAL A 219 -5.94 -12.22 6.63
N LYS A 220 -5.13 -13.12 7.19
CA LYS A 220 -5.25 -14.57 6.97
C LYS A 220 -6.50 -15.18 7.61
N THR A 221 -6.92 -14.65 8.75
CA THR A 221 -8.12 -15.10 9.46
C THR A 221 -9.38 -14.67 8.72
N TYR A 222 -9.39 -13.45 8.17
CA TYR A 222 -10.48 -12.93 7.35
C TYR A 222 -10.59 -13.61 5.98
N HIS A 223 -9.47 -13.92 5.32
CA HIS A 223 -9.48 -14.74 4.11
C HIS A 223 -10.11 -16.12 4.36
N ALA A 224 -9.78 -16.77 5.49
CA ALA A 224 -10.40 -18.05 5.86
C ALA A 224 -11.88 -17.91 6.26
N GLY A 225 -12.30 -16.76 6.81
CA GLY A 225 -13.70 -16.43 7.08
C GLY A 225 -14.50 -16.22 5.79
N PHE A 226 -13.97 -15.43 4.86
CA PHE A 226 -14.58 -15.14 3.56
C PHE A 226 -14.74 -16.40 2.69
N ILE A 227 -13.74 -17.30 2.68
CA ILE A 227 -13.83 -18.58 1.96
C ILE A 227 -14.90 -19.50 2.58
N ARG A 228 -15.11 -19.45 3.89
CA ARG A 228 -16.21 -20.18 4.56
C ARG A 228 -17.58 -19.61 4.20
N TRP A 229 -17.72 -18.28 4.24
CA TRP A 229 -18.96 -17.61 3.85
C TRP A 229 -19.31 -17.85 2.37
N LYS A 230 -18.32 -17.76 1.47
CA LYS A 230 -18.48 -18.07 0.04
C LYS A 230 -18.91 -19.52 -0.20
N LYS A 231 -18.40 -20.49 0.57
CA LYS A 231 -18.84 -21.89 0.49
C LYS A 231 -20.29 -22.08 0.94
N TRP A 232 -20.72 -21.36 1.98
CA TRP A 232 -22.11 -21.41 2.45
C TRP A 232 -23.09 -20.79 1.44
N ALA A 233 -22.73 -19.65 0.85
CA ALA A 233 -23.56 -18.94 -0.13
C ALA A 233 -23.74 -19.67 -1.48
N VAL A 234 -22.84 -20.59 -1.84
CA VAL A 234 -22.90 -21.36 -3.10
C VAL A 234 -23.70 -22.67 -2.92
N HIS A 235 -24.04 -23.06 -1.69
CA HIS A 235 -24.77 -24.30 -1.39
C HIS A 235 -26.13 -24.04 -0.71
N SER A 236 -26.62 -22.80 -0.77
CA SER A 236 -27.96 -22.39 -0.30
C SER A 236 -28.81 -21.90 -1.46
#